data_AF-A0A382A6T1-F1
#
_entry.id   AF-A0A382A6T1-F1
#
_cell.length_a   1.000
_cell.length_b   1.000
_cell.length_c   1.000
_cell.angle_alpha   90.00
_cell.angle_beta   90.00
_cell.angle_gamma   90.00
#
_symmetry.space_group_name_H-M   'P 1'
#
loop_
_entity.id
_entity.type
_entity.pdbx_description
1 polymer ?
#
loop_
_entity_poly.entity_id
_entity_poly.type
_entity_poly.pdbx_seq_one_letter_code
_entity_poly.pdbx_strand_id
1 'polypeptide(L)' 'PVDVKVVSENPHVFGSDAVNSGHYNFVTNGKTINARFSFVYHKEGEPTDEWKIVSHHSSVMPET' A
#
# COMPACT_ATOMS: atom_id res chain seq x y z
N PRO A 1 -19.29 -6.73 -0.66
CA PRO A 1 -17.90 -6.86 -0.19
C PRO A 1 -16.97 -6.29 -1.27
N VAL A 2 -15.85 -5.69 -0.88
CA VAL A 2 -14.83 -5.22 -1.82
C VAL A 2 -13.61 -6.11 -1.61
N ASP A 3 -13.19 -6.82 -2.66
CA ASP A 3 -11.97 -7.60 -2.63
C ASP A 3 -10.82 -6.73 -3.15
N VAL A 4 -9.65 -6.82 -2.51
CA VAL A 4 -8.43 -6.13 -2.95
C VAL A 4 -7.47 -7.16 -3.50
N LYS A 5 -6.97 -6.94 -4.72
CA LYS A 5 -5.96 -7.79 -5.35
C LYS A 5 -4.68 -6.99 -5.56
N VAL A 6 -3.60 -7.34 -4.87
CA VAL A 6 -2.28 -6.76 -5.10
C VAL A 6 -1.78 -7.21 -6.47
N VAL A 7 -1.35 -6.26 -7.29
CA VAL A 7 -0.82 -6.48 -8.66
C VAL A 7 0.69 -6.38 -8.66
N SER A 8 1.23 -5.39 -7.96
CA SER A 8 2.67 -5.19 -7.82
C SER A 8 2.97 -4.49 -6.50
N GLU A 9 4.14 -4.77 -5.96
CA GLU A 9 4.70 -4.13 -4.77
C GLU A 9 6.15 -3.77 -5.03
N ASN A 10 6.59 -2.64 -4.49
CA ASN A 10 7.95 -2.13 -4.60
C ASN A 10 8.38 -1.60 -3.21
N PRO A 11 8.75 -2.51 -2.29
CA PRO A 11 9.18 -2.14 -0.94
C PRO A 11 10.64 -1.65 -0.93
N HIS A 12 10.90 -0.59 -0.19
CA HIS A 12 12.23 -0.04 0.08
C HIS A 12 12.36 0.33 1.55
N VAL A 13 13.45 -0.10 2.19
CA VAL A 13 13.73 0.16 3.61
C VAL A 13 14.92 1.12 3.74
N PHE A 14 14.78 2.12 4.60
CA PHE A 14 15.77 3.15 4.90
C PHE A 14 15.88 3.36 6.41
N GLY A 15 16.74 2.58 7.08
CA GLY A 15 16.87 2.61 8.54
C GLY A 15 15.59 2.12 9.21
N SER A 16 14.99 2.95 10.06
CA SER A 16 13.71 2.66 10.73
C SER A 16 12.49 3.10 9.93
N ASP A 17 12.67 3.61 8.71
CA ASP A 17 11.58 4.00 7.83
C ASP A 17 11.52 3.07 6.61
N ALA A 18 10.33 2.88 6.05
CA ALA A 18 10.15 2.12 4.82
C ALA A 18 9.02 2.70 3.97
N VAL A 19 9.12 2.50 2.66
CA VAL A 19 8.05 2.83 1.71
C VAL A 19 7.71 1.59 0.92
N ASN A 20 6.42 1.25 0.82
CA ASN A 20 5.94 0.26 -0.14
C ASN A 20 4.94 0.93 -1.07
N SER A 21 5.26 0.94 -2.36
CA SER A 21 4.41 1.51 -3.39
C SER A 21 4.09 0.46 -4.44
N GLY A 22 2.98 0.62 -5.12
CA GLY A 22 2.60 -0.35 -6.13
C GLY A 22 1.19 -0.15 -6.65
N HIS A 23 0.65 -1.23 -7.18
CA HIS A 23 -0.68 -1.27 -7.76
C HIS A 23 -1.50 -2.36 -7.08
N TYR A 24 -2.76 -2.04 -6.82
CA TYR A 24 -3.77 -3.03 -6.48
C TYR A 24 -5.05 -2.74 -7.27
N ASN A 25 -5.93 -3.73 -7.32
CA ASN A 25 -7.23 -3.58 -7.93
C ASN A 25 -8.32 -3.81 -6.87
N PHE A 26 -9.34 -2.96 -6.87
CA PHE A 26 -10.57 -3.20 -6.14
C PHE A 26 -11.53 -3.99 -7.03
N VAL A 27 -12.03 -5.12 -6.53
CA VAL A 27 -13.06 -5.92 -7.20
C VAL A 27 -14.35 -5.78 -6.40
N THR A 28 -15.36 -5.19 -7.04
CA THR A 28 -16.66 -4.94 -6.40
C THR A 28 -17.76 -4.96 -7.45
N ASN A 29 -18.89 -5.60 -7.14
CA ASN A 29 -20.06 -5.67 -8.03
C ASN A 29 -19.70 -6.15 -9.46
N GLY A 30 -18.80 -7.13 -9.58
CA GLY A 30 -18.33 -7.65 -10.87
C GLY A 30 -17.42 -6.72 -11.67
N LYS A 31 -17.06 -5.55 -11.14
CA LYS A 31 -16.17 -4.57 -11.76
C LYS A 31 -14.79 -4.61 -11.11
N THR A 32 -13.76 -4.37 -11.92
CA THR A 32 -12.38 -4.18 -11.47
C THR A 32 -12.02 -2.71 -11.60
N ILE A 33 -11.57 -2.09 -10.52
CA ILE A 33 -11.10 -0.70 -10.48
C ILE A 33 -9.59 -0.73 -10.24
N ASN A 34 -8.82 -0.29 -11.25
CA ASN A 34 -7.37 -0.23 -11.16
C ASN A 34 -6.95 0.97 -10.28
N ALA A 35 -6.05 0.72 -9.35
CA ALA A 35 -5.58 1.74 -8.42
C ALA A 35 -4.08 1.58 -8.11
N ARG A 36 -3.53 2.62 -7.52
CA ARG A 36 -2.15 2.69 -7.03
C ARG A 36 -2.16 3.06 -5.57
N PHE A 37 -1.12 2.60 -4.87
CA PHE A 37 -0.94 2.88 -3.45
C PHE A 37 0.50 3.29 -3.15
N SER A 38 0.65 3.99 -2.02
CA SER A 38 1.90 4.20 -1.32
C SER A 38 1.63 4.10 0.18
N PHE A 39 2.29 3.16 0.84
CA PHE A 39 2.38 3.10 2.30
C PHE A 39 3.74 3.61 2.72
N VAL A 40 3.76 4.43 3.77
CA VAL A 40 4.97 4.78 4.52
C VAL A 40 4.87 4.11 5.87
N TYR A 41 5.95 3.47 6.29
CA TYR A 41 6.05 2.78 7.56
C TYR A 41 7.17 3.35 8.40
N HIS A 42 7.00 3.30 9.72
CA HIS A 42 8.05 3.49 10.69
C HIS A 42 8.13 2.26 11.59
N LYS A 43 9.33 1.79 11.86
CA LYS A 43 9.60 0.70 12.79
C LYS A 43 9.69 1.29 14.20
N GLU A 44 8.76 0.92 15.06
CA GLU A 44 8.89 1.19 16.49
C GLU A 44 10.15 0.50 17.01
N GLY A 45 10.92 1.15 17.89
CA GLY A 45 12.08 0.53 18.50
C GLY A 45 11.70 -0.54 19.54
N GLU A 46 12.68 -0.98 20.32
CA GLU A 46 12.44 -1.87 21.45
C GLU A 46 11.35 -1.34 22.39
N PRO A 47 10.44 -2.21 22.88
CA PRO A 47 10.51 -3.68 22.83
C PRO A 47 9.73 -4.33 21.68
N THR A 48 9.01 -3.56 20.84
CA THR A 48 8.05 -4.13 19.89
C THR A 48 8.70 -4.45 18.56
N ASP A 49 9.62 -3.59 18.09
CA ASP A 49 10.30 -3.77 16.80
C ASP A 49 9.31 -3.88 15.61
N GLU A 50 8.08 -3.37 15.79
CA GLU A 50 6.95 -3.50 14.87
C GLU A 50 6.90 -2.36 13.85
N TRP A 51 6.60 -2.69 12.59
CA TRP A 51 6.32 -1.68 11.57
C TRP A 51 4.87 -1.17 11.69
N LYS A 52 4.72 0.15 11.82
CA LYS A 52 3.42 0.84 11.80
C LYS A 52 3.26 1.67 10.55
N ILE A 53 2.05 1.73 10.01
CA ILE A 53 1.72 2.63 8.89
C ILE A 53 1.64 4.05 9.44
N VAL A 54 2.52 4.93 8.96
CA VAL A 54 2.48 6.37 9.30
C VAL A 54 1.72 7.18 8.24
N SER A 55 1.69 6.71 7.00
CA SER A 55 0.92 7.33 5.93
C SER A 55 0.46 6.28 4.93
N HIS A 56 -0.73 6.49 4.39
CA HIS A 56 -1.27 5.71 3.30
C HIS A 56 -1.94 6.66 2.30
N HIS A 57 -1.46 6.63 1.06
CA HIS A 57 -2.09 7.31 -0.05
C HIS A 57 -2.53 6.28 -1.09
N SER A 58 -3.80 6.33 -1.49
CA SER A 58 -4.39 5.47 -2.50
C SER A 58 -5.17 6.32 -3.48
N SER A 59 -5.01 6.05 -4.78
CA SER A 59 -5.82 6.68 -5.81
C SER A 59 -6.18 5.68 -6.90
N VAL A 60 -7.33 5.87 -7.54
CA VAL A 60 -7.60 5.23 -8.83
C VAL A 60 -6.56 5.67 -9.87
N MET A 61 -6.36 4.85 -10.90
CA MET A 61 -5.57 5.25 -12.05
C MET A 61 -6.32 6.35 -12.83
N PRO A 62 -5.61 7.34 -13.42
CA PRO A 62 -6.25 8.35 -14.27
C PRO A 62 -6.96 7.70 -15.46
N GLU A 63 -8.04 8.32 -15.92
CA GLU A 63 -8.61 7.99 -17.22
C GLU A 63 -7.61 8.41 -18.32
N THR A 64 -7.54 7.59 -19.38
CA THR A 64 -6.70 7.85 -20.56
C THR A 64 -7.34 8.87 -21.49
#